data_AF-A0A553XM08-F1
#
_entry.id   AF-A0A553XM08-F1
#
_cell.length_a   1.000
_cell.length_b   1.000
_cell.length_c   1.000
_cell.angle_alpha   90.00
_cell.angle_beta   90.00
_cell.angle_gamma   90.00
#
_symmetry.space_group_name_H-M   'P 1'
#
loop_
_entity.id
_entity.type
_entity.pdbx_description
1 polymer ?
#
loop_
_entity_poly.entity_id
_entity_poly.type
_entity_poly.pdbx_seq_one_letter_code
_entity_poly.pdbx_strand_id
1 'polypeptide(L)'
;IYRVDRFTAVTAAEDGHFVRDPGFDLPAFWAERAAQFARSLLRAEVVLRLTEGGIRRLPYVTEPAAAREAVADAQGPEADGRWTLTLAVENAEVAYAQLLGLGPECEVLAPEPLRARFTAAARRMAERYGG
;
A
#
# COMPACT_ATOMS: atom_id res chain seq x y z
N ILE A 1 12.87 -19.53 5.26
CA ILE A 1 12.28 -18.68 6.32
C ILE A 1 11.25 -19.50 7.06
N TYR A 2 11.34 -19.54 8.39
CA TYR A 2 10.35 -20.18 9.24
C TYR A 2 9.58 -19.11 10.01
N ARG A 3 8.29 -19.34 10.30
CA ARG A 3 7.57 -18.48 11.24
C ARG A 3 7.74 -19.03 12.65
N VAL A 4 8.08 -18.16 13.59
CA VAL A 4 8.34 -18.55 14.99
C VAL A 4 7.14 -19.27 15.61
N ASP A 5 5.92 -18.83 15.29
CA ASP A 5 4.68 -19.43 15.81
C ASP A 5 4.36 -20.82 15.25
N ARG A 6 5.13 -21.30 14.26
CA ARG A 6 4.95 -22.63 13.65
C ARG A 6 5.94 -23.68 14.18
N PHE A 7 6.85 -23.32 15.08
CA PHE A 7 7.70 -24.30 15.74
C PHE A 7 6.93 -25.04 16.83
N THR A 8 6.90 -26.38 16.75
CA THR A 8 6.31 -27.24 17.78
C THR A 8 7.36 -27.78 18.75
N ALA A 9 8.62 -27.87 18.33
CA ALA A 9 9.76 -28.25 19.15
C ALA A 9 11.05 -27.63 18.58
N VAL A 10 12.04 -27.40 19.45
CA VAL A 10 13.39 -27.00 19.10
C VAL A 10 14.35 -27.81 19.96
N THR A 11 15.37 -28.41 19.34
CA THR A 11 16.43 -29.17 20.04
C THR A 11 17.77 -28.51 19.76
N ALA A 12 18.60 -28.34 20.79
CA ALA A 12 19.94 -27.80 20.63
C ALA A 12 20.83 -28.77 19.85
N ALA A 13 21.75 -28.24 19.04
CA ALA A 13 22.76 -29.05 18.37
C ALA A 13 23.71 -29.68 19.39
N GLU A 14 24.08 -30.96 19.18
CA GLU A 14 24.93 -31.73 20.10
C GLU A 14 26.29 -31.07 20.35
N ASP A 15 26.87 -30.46 19.31
CA ASP A 15 28.19 -29.86 19.37
C ASP A 15 28.19 -28.40 19.88
N GLY A 16 27.00 -27.82 20.13
CA GLY A 16 26.82 -26.49 20.73
C GLY A 16 27.33 -25.29 19.89
N HIS A 17 27.83 -25.50 18.68
CA HIS A 17 28.42 -24.44 17.86
C HIS A 17 27.78 -24.36 16.46
N PHE A 18 27.70 -23.15 15.93
CA PHE A 18 27.27 -22.86 14.58
C PHE A 18 28.25 -21.87 13.95
N VAL A 19 28.77 -22.20 12.77
CA VAL A 19 29.62 -21.29 11.98
C VAL A 19 28.73 -20.54 11.01
N ARG A 20 28.60 -19.23 11.21
CA ARG A 20 27.87 -18.36 10.27
C ARG A 20 28.64 -18.25 8.96
N ASP A 21 27.93 -18.36 7.85
CA ASP A 21 28.46 -17.99 6.53
C ASP A 21 28.83 -16.50 6.51
N PRO A 22 30.12 -16.14 6.32
CA PRO A 22 30.56 -14.74 6.31
C PRO A 22 30.00 -13.95 5.12
N GLY A 23 29.60 -14.62 4.04
CA GLY A 23 28.97 -13.99 2.87
C GLY A 23 27.48 -13.72 3.02
N PHE A 24 26.84 -14.23 4.08
CA PHE A 24 25.40 -14.09 4.26
C PHE A 24 25.01 -12.74 4.88
N ASP A 25 24.56 -11.81 4.05
CA ASP A 25 23.98 -10.53 4.47
C ASP A 25 22.53 -10.71 4.98
N LEU A 26 22.41 -10.93 6.29
CA LEU A 26 21.12 -11.13 6.96
C LEU A 26 20.19 -9.89 6.84
N PRO A 27 20.66 -8.64 7.06
CA PRO A 27 19.86 -7.44 6.82
C PRO A 27 19.31 -7.32 5.39
N ALA A 28 20.15 -7.47 4.36
CA ALA A 28 19.73 -7.36 2.97
C ALA A 28 18.73 -8.47 2.61
N PHE A 29 19.01 -9.71 3.04
CA PHE A 29 18.11 -10.83 2.87
C PHE A 29 16.73 -10.54 3.47
N TRP A 30 16.66 -10.03 4.70
CA TRP A 30 15.36 -9.73 5.33
C TRP A 30 14.64 -8.57 4.65
N ALA A 31 15.35 -7.52 4.23
CA ALA A 31 14.77 -6.39 3.51
C ALA A 31 14.09 -6.85 2.20
N GLU A 32 14.77 -7.69 1.42
CA GLU A 32 14.23 -8.26 0.18
C GLU A 32 12.98 -9.12 0.45
N ARG A 33 13.05 -9.98 1.46
CA ARG A 33 11.98 -10.92 1.79
C ARG A 33 10.75 -10.21 2.36
N ALA A 34 10.95 -9.15 3.15
CA ALA A 34 9.87 -8.29 3.62
C ALA A 34 9.20 -7.56 2.45
N ALA A 35 9.98 -7.01 1.51
CA ALA A 35 9.44 -6.34 0.32
C ALA A 35 8.65 -7.30 -0.58
N GLN A 36 9.14 -8.53 -0.79
CA GLN A 36 8.41 -9.55 -1.53
C GLN A 36 7.10 -9.93 -0.85
N PHE A 37 7.11 -10.08 0.48
CA PHE A 37 5.90 -10.37 1.24
C PHE A 37 4.88 -9.23 1.13
N ALA A 38 5.30 -7.98 1.31
CA ALA A 38 4.43 -6.81 1.17
C ALA A 38 3.76 -6.77 -0.22
N ARG A 39 4.53 -6.96 -1.31
CA ARG A 39 3.96 -7.05 -2.67
C ARG A 39 2.96 -8.20 -2.82
N SER A 40 3.19 -9.35 -2.17
CA SER A 40 2.27 -10.50 -2.25
C SER A 40 0.91 -10.29 -1.58
N LEU A 41 0.79 -9.25 -0.73
CA LEU A 41 -0.48 -8.84 -0.13
C LEU A 41 -1.32 -8.01 -1.11
N LEU A 42 -0.69 -7.28 -2.04
CA LEU A 42 -1.37 -6.42 -3.00
C LEU A 42 -1.99 -7.27 -4.12
N ARG A 43 -3.31 -7.43 -4.08
CA ARG A 43 -4.06 -8.39 -4.93
C ARG A 43 -5.15 -7.74 -5.75
N ALA A 44 -5.36 -6.44 -5.59
CA ALA A 44 -6.34 -5.66 -6.31
C ALA A 44 -5.72 -4.35 -6.78
N GLU A 45 -6.37 -3.70 -7.73
CA GLU A 45 -5.97 -2.40 -8.25
C GLU A 45 -7.11 -1.41 -8.09
N VAL A 46 -6.74 -0.14 -7.87
CA VAL A 46 -7.66 0.99 -7.86
C VAL A 46 -7.14 2.07 -8.78
N VAL A 47 -8.03 2.70 -9.54
CA VAL A 47 -7.68 3.82 -10.42
C VAL A 47 -8.06 5.11 -9.72
N LEU A 48 -7.10 6.01 -9.58
CA LEU A 48 -7.22 7.24 -8.82
C LEU A 48 -6.95 8.44 -9.72
N ARG A 49 -7.65 9.54 -9.46
CA ARG A 49 -7.27 10.87 -9.94
C ARG A 49 -6.83 11.72 -8.77
N LEU A 50 -5.55 12.12 -8.77
CA LEU A 50 -4.92 12.82 -7.65
C LEU A 50 -4.48 14.23 -8.05
N THR A 51 -4.57 15.16 -7.11
CA THR A 51 -3.86 16.44 -7.22
C THR A 51 -2.35 16.23 -6.97
N GLU A 52 -1.54 17.26 -7.22
CA GLU A 52 -0.13 17.25 -6.83
C GLU A 52 0.05 17.02 -5.30
N GLY A 53 -0.85 17.59 -4.49
CA GLY A 53 -0.88 17.36 -3.04
C GLY A 53 -1.21 15.91 -2.68
N GLY A 54 -2.15 15.29 -3.41
CA GLY A 54 -2.50 13.88 -3.28
C GLY A 54 -1.33 12.96 -3.60
N ILE A 55 -0.61 13.22 -4.70
CA ILE A 55 0.60 12.46 -5.10
C ILE A 55 1.66 12.51 -4.00
N ARG A 56 1.98 13.70 -3.48
CA ARG A 56 2.99 13.85 -2.42
C ARG A 56 2.61 13.10 -1.14
N ARG A 57 1.30 13.00 -0.83
CA ARG A 57 0.80 12.34 0.39
C ARG A 57 0.59 10.83 0.23
N LEU A 58 0.43 10.34 -0.99
CA LEU A 58 0.08 8.93 -1.27
C LEU A 58 1.00 7.92 -0.55
N PRO A 59 2.34 8.03 -0.60
CA PRO A 59 3.23 7.05 0.05
C PRO A 59 3.15 7.03 1.58
N TYR A 60 2.52 8.02 2.20
CA TYR A 60 2.37 8.12 3.65
C TYR A 60 1.04 7.54 4.15
N VAL A 61 0.08 7.30 3.26
CA VAL A 61 -1.23 6.75 3.61
C VAL A 61 -1.44 5.33 3.08
N THR A 62 -0.67 4.90 2.08
CA THR A 62 -0.70 3.55 1.51
C THR A 62 0.65 2.86 1.66
N GLU A 63 0.79 1.66 1.09
CA GLU A 63 2.10 0.99 1.04
C GLU A 63 3.09 1.85 0.21
N PRO A 64 4.24 2.28 0.79
CA PRO A 64 5.11 3.25 0.14
C PRO A 64 5.77 2.78 -1.17
N ALA A 65 6.04 1.49 -1.36
CA ALA A 65 6.63 1.01 -2.60
C ALA A 65 5.59 1.03 -3.74
N ALA A 66 4.39 0.51 -3.50
CA ALA A 66 3.27 0.52 -4.45
C ALA A 66 2.87 1.95 -4.83
N ALA A 67 2.87 2.88 -3.88
CA ALA A 67 2.60 4.29 -4.16
C ALA A 67 3.64 4.90 -5.11
N ARG A 68 4.94 4.63 -4.89
CA ARG A 68 6.01 5.16 -5.73
C ARG A 68 5.98 4.56 -7.13
N GLU A 69 5.71 3.26 -7.25
CA GLU A 69 5.51 2.57 -8.53
C GLU A 69 4.35 3.18 -9.31
N ALA A 70 3.18 3.31 -8.67
CA ALA A 70 2.01 3.92 -9.28
C ALA A 70 2.23 5.38 -9.72
N VAL A 71 3.00 6.15 -8.95
CA VAL A 71 3.36 7.54 -9.30
C VAL A 71 4.35 7.60 -10.46
N ALA A 72 5.29 6.65 -10.55
CA ALA A 72 6.22 6.57 -11.66
C ALA A 72 5.50 6.26 -12.99
N ASP A 73 4.42 5.48 -12.93
CA ASP A 73 3.59 5.11 -14.08
C ASP A 73 2.40 6.05 -14.31
N ALA A 74 2.30 7.15 -13.56
CA ALA A 74 1.16 8.06 -13.61
C ALA A 74 1.05 8.79 -14.96
N GLN A 75 -0.19 8.98 -15.41
CA GLN A 75 -0.52 9.72 -16.63
C GLN A 75 -0.98 11.13 -16.26
N GLY A 76 -0.33 12.16 -16.81
CA GLY A 76 -0.73 13.54 -16.62
C GLY A 76 0.42 14.56 -16.55
N PRO A 77 0.13 15.77 -16.03
CA PRO A 77 -1.19 16.21 -15.56
C PRO A 77 -2.18 16.39 -16.71
N GLU A 78 -3.46 16.12 -16.45
CA GLU A 78 -4.58 16.52 -17.30
C GLU A 78 -4.75 18.06 -17.28
N ALA A 79 -5.65 18.59 -18.10
CA ALA A 79 -5.87 20.04 -18.22
C ALA A 79 -6.28 20.73 -16.90
N ASP A 80 -6.80 19.97 -15.93
CA ASP A 80 -7.18 20.43 -14.60
C ASP A 80 -6.06 20.32 -13.54
N GLY A 81 -4.85 19.93 -13.95
CA GLY A 81 -3.69 19.77 -13.07
C GLY A 81 -3.67 18.46 -12.27
N ARG A 82 -4.57 17.52 -12.55
CA ARG A 82 -4.62 16.23 -11.85
C ARG A 82 -3.94 15.11 -12.63
N TRP A 83 -3.53 14.08 -11.92
CA TRP A 83 -2.86 12.90 -12.47
C TRP A 83 -3.72 11.67 -12.27
N THR A 84 -3.78 10.82 -13.28
CA THR A 84 -4.46 9.53 -13.20
C THR A 84 -3.42 8.43 -13.02
N LEU A 85 -3.61 7.57 -12.01
CA LEU A 85 -2.72 6.44 -11.74
C LEU A 85 -3.48 5.19 -11.31
N THR A 86 -2.84 4.04 -11.45
CA THR A 86 -3.33 2.75 -10.97
C THR A 86 -2.49 2.34 -9.76
N LEU A 87 -3.12 2.18 -8.61
CA LEU A 87 -2.48 1.78 -7.36
C LEU A 87 -2.80 0.32 -7.03
N ALA A 88 -1.77 -0.49 -6.85
CA ALA A 88 -1.90 -1.82 -6.27
C ALA A 88 -2.23 -1.72 -4.77
N VAL A 89 -3.28 -2.41 -4.35
CA VAL A 89 -3.80 -2.42 -2.97
C VAL A 89 -4.07 -3.84 -2.50
N GLU A 90 -4.12 -4.05 -1.19
CA GLU A 90 -4.45 -5.36 -0.63
C GLU A 90 -5.87 -5.79 -1.01
N ASN A 91 -6.83 -4.89 -0.80
CA ASN A 91 -8.24 -5.05 -1.15
C ASN A 91 -8.96 -3.70 -1.04
N ALA A 92 -10.23 -3.65 -1.47
CA ALA A 92 -11.04 -2.43 -1.46
C ALA A 92 -11.35 -1.87 -0.06
N GLU A 93 -11.43 -2.71 0.98
CA GLU A 93 -11.67 -2.25 2.36
C GLU A 93 -10.47 -1.49 2.92
N VAL A 94 -9.27 -2.05 2.75
CA VAL A 94 -8.02 -1.41 3.16
C VAL A 94 -7.80 -0.13 2.36
N ALA A 95 -8.00 -0.18 1.03
CA ALA A 95 -7.90 0.98 0.16
C ALA A 95 -8.85 2.11 0.60
N TYR A 96 -10.10 1.78 0.96
CA TYR A 96 -11.06 2.77 1.46
C TYR A 96 -10.54 3.48 2.72
N ALA A 97 -10.08 2.73 3.72
CA ALA A 97 -9.58 3.31 4.97
C ALA A 97 -8.35 4.21 4.75
N GLN A 98 -7.43 3.79 3.90
CA GLN A 98 -6.20 4.52 3.57
C GLN A 98 -6.47 5.79 2.77
N LEU A 99 -7.19 5.66 1.65
CA LEU A 99 -7.39 6.74 0.69
C LEU A 99 -8.34 7.82 1.21
N LEU A 100 -9.24 7.51 2.16
CA LEU A 100 -10.09 8.50 2.80
C LEU A 100 -9.28 9.59 3.52
N GLY A 101 -8.07 9.26 4.01
CA GLY A 101 -7.15 10.21 4.65
C GLY A 101 -6.57 11.27 3.70
N LEU A 102 -6.69 11.09 2.39
CA LEU A 102 -6.31 12.10 1.39
C LEU A 102 -7.39 13.17 1.22
N GLY A 103 -8.63 12.89 1.64
CA GLY A 103 -9.75 13.83 1.53
C GLY A 103 -9.99 14.27 0.08
N PRO A 104 -10.14 15.58 -0.19
CA PRO A 104 -10.49 16.08 -1.53
C PRO A 104 -9.35 15.97 -2.56
N GLU A 105 -8.13 15.63 -2.12
CA GLU A 105 -6.97 15.46 -2.99
C GLU A 105 -7.00 14.17 -3.81
N CYS A 106 -7.96 13.28 -3.52
CA CYS A 106 -8.11 11.98 -4.16
C CYS A 106 -9.54 11.75 -4.65
N GLU A 107 -9.68 11.43 -5.93
CA GLU A 107 -10.91 10.88 -6.51
C GLU A 107 -10.68 9.42 -6.90
N VAL A 108 -11.52 8.49 -6.42
CA VAL A 108 -11.50 7.10 -6.87
C VAL A 108 -12.32 6.96 -8.15
N LEU A 109 -11.70 6.47 -9.22
CA LEU A 109 -12.34 6.22 -10.52
C LEU A 109 -12.82 4.78 -10.66
N ALA A 110 -12.01 3.82 -10.18
CA ALA A 110 -12.34 2.39 -10.24
C ALA A 110 -11.71 1.64 -9.05
N PRO A 111 -12.28 0.49 -8.63
CA PRO A 111 -13.48 -0.14 -9.17
C PRO A 111 -14.76 0.56 -8.70
N GLU A 112 -15.85 0.40 -9.46
CA GLU A 112 -17.14 1.07 -9.20
C GLU A 112 -17.69 0.89 -7.77
N PRO A 113 -17.63 -0.31 -7.14
CA PRO A 113 -18.06 -0.46 -5.75
C PRO A 113 -17.30 0.43 -4.76
N LEU A 114 -15.99 0.63 -4.98
CA LEU A 114 -15.19 1.52 -4.14
C LEU A 114 -15.56 2.98 -4.38
N ARG A 115 -15.71 3.40 -5.65
CA ARG A 115 -16.16 4.75 -6.02
C ARG A 115 -17.53 5.08 -5.40
N ALA A 116 -18.48 4.16 -5.46
CA ALA A 116 -19.81 4.33 -4.85
C ALA A 116 -19.71 4.54 -3.34
N ARG A 117 -18.83 3.80 -2.65
CA ARG A 117 -18.58 3.97 -1.22
C ARG A 117 -17.97 5.33 -0.88
N PHE A 118 -17.00 5.80 -1.66
CA PHE A 118 -16.44 7.15 -1.51
C PHE A 118 -17.49 8.23 -1.72
N THR A 119 -18.37 8.06 -2.71
CA THR A 119 -19.48 8.99 -2.98
C THR A 119 -20.43 9.09 -1.78
N ALA A 120 -20.81 7.96 -1.19
CA ALA A 120 -21.65 7.93 0.01
C ALA A 120 -20.95 8.57 1.23
N ALA A 121 -19.63 8.37 1.38
CA ALA A 121 -18.85 9.00 2.43
C ALA A 121 -18.77 10.53 2.26
N ALA A 122 -18.50 11.00 1.04
CA ALA A 122 -18.42 12.42 0.71
C ALA A 122 -19.74 13.14 0.99
N ARG A 123 -20.88 12.54 0.58
CA ARG A 123 -22.22 13.08 0.89
C ARG A 123 -22.44 13.24 2.39
N ARG A 124 -22.16 12.21 3.17
CA ARG A 124 -22.27 12.25 4.65
C ARG A 124 -21.34 13.28 5.30
N MET A 125 -20.15 13.50 4.73
CA MET A 125 -19.24 14.54 5.22
C MET A 125 -19.79 15.93 4.91
N ALA A 126 -20.28 16.15 3.69
CA ALA A 126 -20.90 17.41 3.29
C ALA A 126 -22.12 17.74 4.16
N GLU A 127 -22.99 16.77 4.46
CA GLU A 127 -24.12 16.95 5.37
C GLU A 127 -23.72 17.38 6.79
N ARG A 128 -22.52 16.96 7.26
CA ARG A 128 -22.03 17.28 8.61
C ARG A 128 -21.31 18.61 8.72
N TYR A 129 -20.61 19.01 7.65
CA TYR A 129 -19.70 20.16 7.68
C TYR A 129 -20.11 21.32 6.75
N GLY A 130 -21.05 21.11 5.84
CA GLY A 130 -21.46 22.07 4.81
C GLY A 130 -22.47 23.12 5.28
N GLY A 131 -22.33 23.59 6.53
CA GLY A 131 -23.13 24.68 7.08
C GLY A 131 -23.00 25.98 6.30
#